data_AF-A0A4Y9YSX5-F1
#
_entry.id   AF-A0A4Y9YSX5-F1
#
_cell.length_a   1.000
_cell.length_b   1.000
_cell.length_c   1.000
_cell.angle_alpha   90.00
_cell.angle_beta   90.00
_cell.angle_gamma   90.00
#
_symmetry.space_group_name_H-M   'P 1'
#
loop_
_entity.id
_entity.type
_entity.pdbx_description
1 polymer ?
#
loop_
_entity_poly.entity_id
_entity_poly.type
_entity_poly.pdbx_seq_one_letter_code
_entity_poly.pdbx_strand_id
1 'polypeptide(L)'
;MLGDIMLYVATLAILHAAYSTYEQKTRQIVFEAIAALILGIVGSAIRTPELREVTWRSEMKRRSAEEQDPRLSFTTFAQRAGILQSSSAS
;
A
#
# COMPACT_ATOMS: atom_id res chain seq x y z
N MET A 1 -3.63 8.79 7.32
CA MET A 1 -3.88 9.74 8.43
C MET A 1 -4.97 9.22 9.36
N LEU A 2 -6.25 9.21 8.97
CA LEU A 2 -7.34 8.75 9.87
C LEU A 2 -7.17 7.31 10.33
N GLY A 3 -6.92 6.36 9.42
CA GLY A 3 -6.70 4.96 9.76
C GLY A 3 -5.50 4.76 10.71
N ASP A 4 -4.42 5.52 10.51
CA ASP A 4 -3.25 5.47 11.40
C ASP A 4 -3.59 5.97 12.82
N ILE A 5 -4.32 7.08 12.94
CA ILE A 5 -4.77 7.61 14.24
C ILE A 5 -5.68 6.60 14.96
N MET A 6 -6.63 6.01 14.24
CA MET A 6 -7.52 4.99 14.80
C MET A 6 -6.74 3.78 15.32
N LEU A 7 -5.71 3.34 14.60
CA LEU A 7 -4.84 2.25 15.04
C LEU A 7 -4.03 2.61 16.28
N TYR A 8 -3.48 3.83 16.37
CA TYR A 8 -2.78 4.28 17.57
C TYR A 8 -3.71 4.32 18.78
N VAL A 9 -4.92 4.88 18.63
CA VAL A 9 -5.92 4.93 19.71
C VAL A 9 -6.36 3.53 20.12
N ALA A 10 -6.64 2.64 19.16
CA ALA A 10 -7.01 1.25 19.43
C ALA A 10 -5.91 0.51 20.20
N THR A 11 -4.64 0.74 19.84
CA THR A 11 -3.48 0.14 20.52
C THR A 11 -3.39 0.60 21.97
N LEU A 12 -3.53 1.92 22.22
CA LEU A 12 -3.54 2.46 23.58
C LEU A 12 -4.73 1.96 24.40
N ALA A 13 -5.92 1.85 23.80
CA ALA A 13 -7.11 1.34 24.46
C ALA A 13 -6.99 -0.15 24.82
N ILE A 14 -6.44 -0.98 23.93
CA ILE A 14 -6.12 -2.39 24.24
C ILE A 14 -5.10 -2.48 25.38
N LEU A 15 -4.06 -1.65 25.37
CA LEU A 15 -3.06 -1.65 26.44
C LEU A 15 -3.66 -1.21 27.78
N HIS A 16 -4.56 -0.21 27.76
CA HIS A 16 -5.30 0.23 28.93
C HIS A 16 -6.21 -0.87 29.48
N ALA A 17 -6.94 -1.58 28.60
CA ALA A 17 -7.74 -2.73 28.97
C ALA A 17 -6.88 -3.89 29.50
N ALA A 18 -5.68 -4.11 28.97
CA ALA A 18 -4.77 -5.14 29.49
C ALA A 18 -4.19 -4.78 30.88
N TYR A 19 -3.95 -3.50 31.14
CA TYR A 19 -3.53 -3.04 32.47
C TYR A 19 -4.68 -3.14 33.47
N SER A 20 -5.89 -2.71 33.09
CA SER A 20 -7.03 -2.73 33.99
C SER A 20 -7.54 -4.16 34.32
N THR A 21 -7.19 -5.18 33.52
CA THR A 21 -7.48 -6.59 33.87
C THR A 21 -6.55 -7.07 34.98
N TYR A 22 -5.30 -6.60 35.01
CA TYR A 22 -4.38 -6.84 36.11
C TYR A 22 -4.91 -6.26 37.43
N GLU A 23 -5.55 -5.08 37.37
CA GLU A 23 -6.21 -4.43 38.52
C GLU A 23 -7.61 -4.99 38.86
N GLN A 24 -7.99 -6.18 38.33
CA GLN A 24 -9.18 -6.97 38.69
C GLN A 24 -10.57 -6.39 38.31
N LYS A 25 -10.67 -5.43 37.39
CA LYS A 25 -11.98 -4.94 36.89
C LYS A 25 -12.48 -5.79 35.72
N THR A 26 -13.42 -6.71 35.97
CA THR A 26 -13.69 -7.81 35.02
C THR A 26 -14.80 -7.58 33.99
N ARG A 27 -15.88 -6.83 34.30
CA ARG A 27 -17.02 -6.72 33.34
C ARG A 27 -16.93 -5.55 32.37
N GLN A 28 -16.62 -4.35 32.84
CA GLN A 28 -16.55 -3.15 31.99
C GLN A 28 -15.40 -3.22 30.98
N ILE A 29 -14.34 -3.93 31.35
CA ILE A 29 -13.14 -4.08 30.54
C ILE A 29 -13.34 -4.93 29.30
N VAL A 30 -14.25 -5.91 29.35
CA VAL A 30 -14.56 -6.74 28.18
C VAL A 30 -15.18 -5.88 27.10
N PHE A 31 -16.08 -4.95 27.47
CA PHE A 31 -16.64 -4.00 26.53
C PHE A 31 -15.59 -3.03 25.99
N GLU A 32 -14.68 -2.56 26.83
CA GLU A 32 -13.57 -1.68 26.42
C GLU A 32 -12.60 -2.37 25.46
N ALA A 33 -12.23 -3.62 25.74
CA ALA A 33 -11.39 -4.44 24.86
C ALA A 33 -12.09 -4.76 23.53
N ILE A 34 -13.39 -5.09 23.55
CA ILE A 34 -14.18 -5.30 22.32
C ILE A 34 -14.27 -4.00 21.51
N ALA A 35 -14.52 -2.86 22.16
CA ALA A 35 -14.57 -1.57 21.48
C ALA A 35 -13.22 -1.23 20.83
N ALA A 36 -12.12 -1.45 21.54
CA ALA A 36 -10.76 -1.24 21.01
C ALA A 36 -10.44 -2.19 19.85
N LEU A 37 -10.89 -3.45 19.92
CA LEU A 37 -10.76 -4.42 18.82
C LEU A 37 -11.54 -3.95 17.57
N ILE A 38 -12.81 -3.56 17.72
CA ILE A 38 -13.62 -3.05 16.62
C ILE A 38 -12.96 -1.81 16.00
N LEU A 39 -12.49 -0.88 16.83
CA LEU A 39 -11.80 0.32 16.37
C LEU A 39 -10.54 -0.02 15.58
N GLY A 40 -9.75 -1.00 16.05
CA GLY A 40 -8.56 -1.48 15.36
C GLY A 40 -8.87 -2.13 14.01
N ILE A 41 -9.93 -2.94 13.92
CA ILE A 41 -10.39 -3.55 12.66
C ILE A 41 -10.79 -2.47 11.65
N VAL A 42 -11.62 -1.51 12.06
CA VAL A 42 -12.06 -0.42 11.19
C VAL A 42 -10.90 0.47 10.78
N GLY A 43 -10.00 0.82 11.72
CA GLY A 43 -8.79 1.60 11.44
C GLY A 43 -7.88 0.91 10.42
N SER A 44 -7.70 -0.41 10.54
CA SER A 44 -6.94 -1.23 9.59
C SER A 44 -7.59 -1.23 8.20
N ALA A 45 -8.91 -1.42 8.12
CA ALA A 45 -9.64 -1.40 6.87
C ALA A 45 -9.52 -0.04 6.14
N ILE A 46 -9.64 1.07 6.87
CA ILE A 46 -9.50 2.43 6.32
C ILE A 46 -8.06 2.72 5.87
N ARG A 47 -7.06 2.18 6.57
CA ARG A 47 -5.64 2.35 6.22
C ARG A 47 -5.23 1.56 4.98
N THR A 48 -5.95 0.49 4.65
CA THR A 48 -5.59 -0.40 3.56
C THR A 48 -5.64 0.33 2.21
N PRO A 49 -4.59 0.23 1.37
CA PRO A 49 -4.60 0.85 0.06
C PRO A 49 -5.66 0.22 -0.85
N GLU A 50 -6.18 0.99 -1.80
CA GLU A 50 -7.17 0.50 -2.77
C GLU A 50 -6.65 -0.72 -3.53
N LEU A 51 -7.54 -1.68 -3.80
CA LEU A 51 -7.19 -2.85 -4.61
C LEU A 51 -6.81 -2.39 -6.02
N ARG A 52 -5.56 -2.65 -6.41
CA ARG A 52 -5.13 -2.44 -7.79
C ARG A 52 -5.71 -3.53 -8.67
N GLU A 53 -6.22 -3.13 -9.84
CA GLU A 53 -6.52 -4.06 -10.90
C GLU A 53 -5.22 -4.72 -11.42
N VAL A 54 -5.20 -6.06 -11.47
CA VAL A 54 -4.04 -6.86 -11.94
C VAL A 54 -4.33 -7.53 -13.29
N THR A 55 -5.45 -7.17 -13.93
CA THR A 55 -5.83 -7.77 -15.20
C THR A 55 -4.94 -7.23 -16.32
N TRP A 56 -4.29 -8.12 -17.07
CA TRP A 56 -3.45 -7.73 -18.23
C TRP A 56 -4.15 -6.74 -19.15
N ARG A 57 -5.45 -6.92 -19.41
CA ARG A 57 -6.24 -6.02 -20.26
C ARG A 57 -6.33 -4.58 -19.72
N SER A 58 -6.55 -4.38 -18.41
CA SER A 58 -6.64 -3.03 -17.84
C SER A 58 -5.26 -2.41 -17.62
N GLU A 59 -4.26 -3.25 -17.40
CA GLU A 59 -2.84 -2.88 -17.35
C GLU A 59 -2.35 -2.35 -18.70
N MET A 60 -2.60 -3.09 -19.79
CA MET A 60 -2.28 -2.69 -21.16
C MET A 60 -3.00 -1.42 -21.61
N LYS A 61 -4.22 -1.16 -21.09
CA LYS A 61 -4.96 0.07 -21.38
C LYS A 61 -4.33 1.32 -20.74
N ARG A 62 -3.57 1.16 -19.64
CA ARG A 62 -2.89 2.27 -18.95
C ARG A 62 -1.52 2.60 -19.57
N ARG A 63 -0.89 1.66 -20.27
CA ARG A 63 0.41 1.90 -20.93
C ARG A 63 0.22 2.63 -22.26
N SER A 64 1.10 3.60 -22.56
CA SER A 64 1.11 4.25 -23.87
C SER A 64 1.83 3.36 -24.90
N ALA A 65 1.43 3.44 -26.17
CA ALA A 65 2.05 2.67 -27.25
C ALA A 65 3.55 2.98 -27.42
N GLU A 66 3.98 4.18 -27.01
CA GLU A 66 5.38 4.64 -27.04
C GLU A 66 6.25 3.97 -25.97
N GLU A 67 5.66 3.58 -24.83
CA GLU A 67 6.35 2.87 -23.75
C GLU A 67 6.53 1.37 -24.08
N GLN A 68 5.77 0.87 -25.05
CA GLN A 68 5.86 -0.50 -25.57
C GLN A 68 6.58 -0.56 -26.92
N ASP A 69 7.69 0.15 -27.10
CA ASP A 69 8.54 -0.11 -28.27
C ASP A 69 9.45 -1.33 -28.01
N PRO A 70 9.15 -2.54 -28.52
CA PRO A 70 10.03 -3.70 -28.37
C PRO A 70 11.38 -3.49 -29.07
N ARG A 71 11.50 -2.50 -29.95
CA ARG A 71 12.72 -2.19 -30.69
C ARG A 71 13.71 -1.40 -29.84
N LEU A 72 13.30 -0.83 -28.70
CA LEU A 72 14.20 -0.14 -27.74
C LEU A 72 15.41 -0.99 -27.34
N SER A 73 15.23 -2.32 -27.20
CA SER A 73 16.32 -3.24 -26.89
C SER A 73 17.36 -3.31 -28.02
N PHE A 74 16.89 -3.39 -29.27
CA PHE A 74 17.74 -3.47 -30.44
C PHE A 74 18.37 -2.13 -30.83
N THR A 75 17.65 -1.02 -30.66
CA THR A 75 18.19 0.34 -30.88
C THR A 75 19.26 0.67 -29.85
N THR A 76 19.04 0.34 -28.57
CA THR A 76 20.05 0.51 -27.52
C THR A 76 21.30 -0.35 -27.80
N PHE A 77 21.11 -1.60 -28.23
CA PHE A 77 22.23 -2.47 -28.60
C PHE A 77 23.00 -1.93 -29.82
N ALA A 78 22.30 -1.58 -30.89
CA ALA A 78 22.91 -1.08 -32.12
C ALA A 78 23.61 0.27 -31.93
N GLN A 79 23.10 1.12 -31.03
CA GLN A 79 23.75 2.38 -30.63
C GLN A 79 25.00 2.11 -29.77
N ARG A 80 24.96 1.18 -28.81
CA ARG A 80 26.14 0.79 -28.00
C ARG A 80 27.21 0.07 -28.81
N ALA A 81 26.81 -0.74 -29.79
CA ALA A 81 27.70 -1.45 -30.70
C ALA A 81 28.29 -0.54 -31.80
N GLY A 82 27.90 0.74 -31.85
CA GLY A 82 28.38 1.70 -32.85
C GLY A 82 27.86 1.44 -34.27
N ILE A 83 26.83 0.61 -34.43
CA ILE A 83 26.20 0.30 -35.72
C ILE A 83 25.30 1.47 -36.15
N LEU A 84 24.64 2.11 -35.19
CA LEU A 84 23.89 3.36 -35.39
C LEU A 84 24.73 4.52 -34.86
N GLN A 85 25.31 5.33 -35.76
CA GLN A 85 25.87 6.63 -35.38
C GLN A 85 24.71 7.59 -35.05
N SER A 86 24.66 8.08 -33.81
CA SER A 86 23.77 9.21 -33.50
C SER A 86 24.27 10.42 -34.27
N SER A 87 23.66 10.70 -35.42
CA SER A 87 23.92 11.93 -36.18
C SER A 87 23.26 13.09 -35.46
N SER A 88 23.86 13.53 -34.35
CA SER A 88 23.64 14.85 -33.80
C SER A 88 24.49 15.84 -34.59
N ALA A 89 23.98 16.29 -35.73
CA ALA A 89 24.54 17.41 -36.49
C ALA A 89 23.44 18.05 -37.35
N SER A 90 22.67 18.95 -36.73
CA SER A 90 22.18 20.26 -37.23
C SER A 90 20.90 20.66 -36.51
#